data_AF-A0A4Y2QVV0-F1
#
_entry.id   AF-A0A4Y2QVV0-F1
#
_cell.length_a   1.000
_cell.length_b   1.000
_cell.length_c   1.000
_cell.angle_alpha   90.00
_cell.angle_beta   90.00
_cell.angle_gamma   90.00
#
_symmetry.space_group_name_H-M   'P 1'
#
loop_
_entity.id
_entity.type
_entity.pdbx_description
1 polymer ?
#
loop_
_entity_poly.entity_id
_entity_poly.type
_entity_poly.pdbx_seq_one_letter_code
_entity_poly.pdbx_strand_id
1 'polypeptide(L)'
;GMLSLALSFETLLDEVEPQLAYHFSTHDIYPLKIAIKWIIKTFSGCLATDQILQLWDCMLAYDTTEIIVVLAVGIMSLRKPILLQAENQATVENILADISGVKVIPVLHGMLSSAHHHHHASTAFSR
;
A
#
# COMPACT_ATOMS: atom_id res chain seq x y z
N GLY A 1 4.08 -7.30 14.89
CA GLY A 1 5.57 -7.33 14.78
C GLY A 1 5.97 -7.13 13.33
N MET A 2 7.26 -6.92 12.99
CA MET A 2 7.63 -6.61 11.59
C MET A 2 7.22 -7.69 10.57
N LEU A 3 7.35 -8.98 10.93
CA LEU A 3 6.91 -10.09 10.07
C LEU A 3 5.40 -10.10 9.86
N SER A 4 4.61 -9.70 10.87
CA SER A 4 3.16 -9.62 10.71
C SER A 4 2.81 -8.50 9.72
N LEU A 5 3.47 -7.35 9.77
CA LEU A 5 3.24 -6.26 8.80
C LEU A 5 3.65 -6.64 7.37
N ALA A 6 4.73 -7.42 7.21
CA ALA A 6 5.13 -7.94 5.91
C ALA A 6 4.06 -8.88 5.32
N LEU A 7 3.53 -9.79 6.15
CA LEU A 7 2.44 -10.67 5.75
C LEU A 7 1.15 -9.88 5.46
N SER A 8 0.77 -8.95 6.35
CA SER A 8 -0.37 -8.05 6.15
C SER A 8 -0.26 -7.29 4.84
N PHE A 9 0.94 -6.87 4.45
CA PHE A 9 1.16 -6.22 3.16
C PHE A 9 0.87 -7.13 1.97
N GLU A 10 1.39 -8.35 1.97
CA GLU A 10 1.14 -9.29 0.88
C GLU A 10 -0.34 -9.65 0.79
N THR A 11 -0.98 -9.93 1.93
CA THR A 11 -2.42 -10.21 2.00
C THR A 11 -3.25 -9.02 1.50
N LEU A 12 -3.00 -7.82 2.00
CA LEU A 12 -3.78 -6.63 1.63
C LEU A 12 -3.59 -6.26 0.15
N LEU A 13 -2.38 -6.43 -0.40
CA LEU A 13 -2.12 -6.17 -1.82
C LEU A 13 -2.92 -7.13 -2.71
N ASP A 14 -2.96 -8.42 -2.37
CA ASP A 14 -3.74 -9.42 -3.11
C ASP A 14 -5.24 -9.16 -3.01
N GLU A 15 -5.73 -8.75 -1.83
CA GLU A 15 -7.15 -8.45 -1.61
C GLU A 15 -7.62 -7.18 -2.33
N VAL A 16 -6.86 -6.09 -2.25
CA VAL A 16 -7.27 -4.78 -2.79
C VAL A 16 -6.90 -4.62 -4.25
N GLU A 17 -5.77 -5.19 -4.68
CA GLU A 17 -5.25 -5.07 -6.05
C GLU A 17 -4.88 -6.43 -6.65
N PRO A 18 -5.82 -7.39 -6.78
CA PRO A 18 -5.53 -8.73 -7.26
C PRO A 18 -4.91 -8.74 -8.67
N GLN A 19 -5.31 -7.79 -9.52
CA GLN A 19 -4.72 -7.64 -10.85
C GLN A 19 -3.24 -7.26 -10.79
N LEU A 20 -2.87 -6.39 -9.85
CA LEU A 20 -1.49 -5.96 -9.68
C LEU A 20 -0.64 -7.06 -9.03
N ALA A 21 -1.19 -7.74 -8.02
CA ALA A 21 -0.57 -8.90 -7.39
C ALA A 21 -0.29 -10.01 -8.41
N TYR A 22 -1.28 -10.34 -9.24
CA TYR A 22 -1.12 -11.30 -10.33
C TYR A 22 -0.05 -10.86 -11.32
N HIS A 23 -0.09 -9.61 -11.79
CA HIS A 23 0.92 -9.07 -12.72
C HIS A 23 2.34 -9.12 -12.16
N PHE A 24 2.52 -8.84 -10.86
CA PHE A 24 3.82 -8.98 -10.22
C PHE A 24 4.29 -10.43 -10.17
N SER A 25 3.39 -11.35 -9.82
CA SER A 25 3.69 -12.79 -9.80
C SER A 25 4.12 -13.32 -11.17
N THR A 26 3.43 -12.92 -12.25
CA THR A 26 3.77 -13.40 -13.61
C THR A 26 5.11 -12.90 -14.14
N HIS A 27 5.66 -11.83 -13.56
CA HIS A 27 6.92 -11.19 -13.99
C HIS A 27 8.04 -11.34 -12.95
N ASP A 28 7.89 -12.23 -11.96
CA ASP A 28 8.84 -12.42 -10.87
C ASP A 28 9.22 -11.12 -10.13
N ILE A 29 8.23 -10.24 -9.96
CA ILE A 29 8.35 -8.98 -9.21
C ILE A 29 7.96 -9.25 -7.76
N TYR A 30 8.81 -8.82 -6.84
CA TYR A 30 8.64 -8.99 -5.40
C TYR A 30 8.32 -7.63 -4.76
N PRO A 31 7.03 -7.22 -4.71
CA PRO A 31 6.64 -5.91 -4.20
C PRO A 31 7.06 -5.69 -2.74
N LEU A 32 7.11 -6.75 -1.93
CA LEU A 32 7.56 -6.69 -0.55
C LEU A 32 9.02 -6.21 -0.42
N LYS A 33 9.92 -6.51 -1.39
CA LYS A 33 11.31 -6.02 -1.35
C LYS A 33 11.40 -4.48 -1.38
N ILE A 34 10.37 -3.84 -1.92
CA ILE A 34 10.22 -2.38 -1.99
C ILE A 34 9.52 -1.90 -0.73
N ALA A 35 8.35 -2.46 -0.44
CA ALA A 35 7.51 -2.03 0.67
C ALA A 35 8.18 -2.24 2.04
N ILE A 36 9.03 -3.26 2.21
CA ILE A 36 9.70 -3.52 3.50
C ILE A 36 10.58 -2.35 3.94
N LYS A 37 11.17 -1.61 2.99
CA LYS A 37 11.95 -0.39 3.28
C LYS A 37 11.06 0.70 3.86
N TRP A 38 9.84 0.82 3.36
CA TRP A 38 8.84 1.76 3.88
C TRP A 38 8.29 1.32 5.23
N ILE A 39 8.00 0.03 5.40
CA ILE A 39 7.46 -0.54 6.63
C ILE A 39 8.44 -0.35 7.80
N ILE A 40 9.71 -0.73 7.61
CA ILE A 40 10.74 -0.64 8.65
C ILE A 40 11.01 0.81 9.04
N LYS A 41 11.04 1.73 8.06
CA LYS A 41 11.34 3.14 8.30
C LYS A 41 10.10 3.98 8.61
N THR A 42 8.92 3.38 8.60
CA THR A 42 7.63 4.10 8.69
C THR A 42 7.63 5.31 7.73
N PHE A 43 8.08 5.07 6.50
CA PHE A 43 8.23 6.07 5.43
C PHE A 43 9.21 7.23 5.69
N SER A 44 9.98 7.20 6.78
CA SER A 44 11.00 8.21 7.08
C SER A 44 12.07 8.28 5.98
N GLY A 45 12.34 9.50 5.52
CA GLY A 45 13.27 9.78 4.42
C GLY A 45 12.72 9.54 3.01
N CYS A 46 11.46 9.09 2.89
CA CYS A 46 10.79 8.92 1.60
C CYS A 46 9.63 9.91 1.42
N LEU A 47 8.91 10.24 2.50
CA LEU A 47 7.85 11.24 2.52
C LEU A 47 8.35 12.57 3.09
N ALA A 48 7.66 13.66 2.72
CA ALA A 48 7.86 14.96 3.36
C ALA A 48 7.49 14.90 4.86
N THR A 49 8.16 15.72 5.69
CA THR A 49 8.01 15.66 7.15
C THR A 49 6.58 15.86 7.63
N ASP A 50 5.84 16.79 7.03
CA ASP A 50 4.42 17.03 7.32
C ASP A 50 3.55 15.81 7.02
N GLN A 51 3.86 15.08 5.96
CA GLN A 51 3.15 13.85 5.58
C GLN A 51 3.46 12.69 6.54
N ILE A 52 4.70 12.61 7.04
CA ILE A 52 5.07 11.63 8.08
C ILE A 52 4.32 11.90 9.38
N LEU A 53 4.22 13.17 9.80
CA LEU A 53 3.46 13.53 11.01
C LEU A 53 1.99 13.13 10.87
N GLN A 54 1.38 13.38 9.70
CA GLN A 54 0.00 12.94 9.42
C GLN A 54 -0.15 11.41 9.49
N LEU A 55 0.82 10.65 8.99
CA LEU A 55 0.81 9.19 9.12
C LEU A 55 0.83 8.76 10.59
N TRP A 56 1.68 9.40 11.40
CA TRP A 56 1.78 9.08 12.83
C TRP A 56 0.52 9.46 13.61
N ASP A 57 -0.09 10.61 13.29
CA ASP A 57 -1.39 11.01 13.87
C ASP A 57 -2.47 9.96 13.57
N CYS A 58 -2.49 9.41 12.34
CA CYS A 58 -3.39 8.31 11.99
C CYS A 58 -3.09 7.03 12.78
N MET A 59 -1.81 6.65 12.93
CA MET A 59 -1.43 5.47 13.72
C MET A 59 -1.90 5.59 15.18
N LEU A 60 -1.80 6.79 15.77
CA LEU A 60 -2.30 7.08 17.11
C LEU A 60 -3.83 7.07 17.17
N ALA A 61 -4.51 7.65 16.18
CA ALA A 61 -5.96 7.72 16.13
C ALA A 61 -6.63 6.33 15.98
N TYR A 62 -6.01 5.42 15.21
CA TYR A 62 -6.51 4.06 15.00
C TYR A 62 -5.91 3.02 15.96
N ASP A 63 -4.98 3.44 16.84
CA ASP A 63 -4.23 2.56 17.75
C ASP A 63 -3.61 1.33 17.06
N THR A 64 -3.05 1.54 15.86
CA THR A 64 -2.49 0.44 15.04
C THR A 64 -1.36 0.86 14.11
N THR A 65 -0.45 -0.07 13.89
CA THR A 65 0.65 0.07 12.91
C THR A 65 0.28 -0.43 11.51
N GLU A 66 -0.88 -1.08 11.36
CA GLU A 66 -1.38 -1.56 10.06
C GLU A 66 -1.64 -0.41 9.07
N ILE A 67 -1.82 0.82 9.55
CA ILE A 67 -1.93 2.02 8.70
C ILE A 67 -0.69 2.20 7.80
N ILE A 68 0.49 1.74 8.24
CA ILE A 68 1.72 1.77 7.44
C ILE A 68 1.56 0.87 6.21
N VAL A 69 0.98 -0.32 6.40
CA VAL A 69 0.72 -1.30 5.34
C VAL A 69 -0.34 -0.77 4.38
N VAL A 70 -1.43 -0.21 4.92
CA VAL A 70 -2.50 0.42 4.13
C VAL A 70 -1.93 1.52 3.23
N LEU A 71 -1.05 2.37 3.76
CA LEU A 71 -0.40 3.40 2.95
C LEU A 71 0.51 2.81 1.86
N ALA A 72 1.29 1.77 2.18
CA ALA A 72 2.17 1.12 1.22
C ALA A 72 1.41 0.54 0.02
N VAL A 73 0.31 -0.20 0.28
CA VAL A 73 -0.57 -0.71 -0.77
C VAL A 73 -1.24 0.43 -1.52
N GLY A 74 -1.75 1.45 -0.82
CA GLY A 74 -2.40 2.60 -1.45
C GLY A 74 -1.49 3.40 -2.39
N ILE A 75 -0.18 3.50 -2.10
CA ILE A 75 0.80 4.11 -3.00
C ILE A 75 0.97 3.27 -4.28
N MET A 76 0.95 1.93 -4.17
CA MET A 76 0.99 1.05 -5.34
C MET A 76 -0.30 1.16 -6.15
N SER A 77 -1.48 1.15 -5.50
CA SER A 77 -2.78 1.40 -6.14
C SER A 77 -2.79 2.71 -6.92
N LEU A 78 -2.27 3.79 -6.34
CA LEU A 78 -2.18 5.11 -7.00
C LEU A 78 -1.38 5.06 -8.30
N ARG A 79 -0.37 4.18 -8.38
CA ARG A 79 0.53 4.03 -9.54
C ARG A 79 0.21 2.83 -10.41
N LYS A 80 -0.88 2.11 -10.12
CA LYS A 80 -1.29 0.88 -10.80
C LYS A 80 -1.23 0.95 -12.34
N PRO A 81 -1.76 1.99 -13.02
CA PRO A 81 -1.74 2.01 -14.49
C PRO A 81 -0.34 1.94 -15.10
N ILE A 82 0.67 2.49 -14.41
CA ILE A 82 2.06 2.49 -14.85
C ILE A 82 2.75 1.21 -14.38
N LEU A 83 2.44 0.72 -13.18
CA LEU A 83 2.99 -0.53 -12.65
C LEU A 83 2.57 -1.76 -13.46
N LEU A 84 1.35 -1.78 -14.01
CA LEU A 84 0.87 -2.84 -14.90
C LEU A 84 1.61 -2.88 -16.27
N GLN A 85 2.41 -1.87 -16.58
CA GLN A 85 3.27 -1.84 -17.78
C GLN A 85 4.71 -2.26 -17.46
N ALA A 86 5.05 -2.43 -16.18
CA ALA A 86 6.39 -2.79 -15.77
C ALA A 86 6.55 -4.33 -15.75
N GLU A 87 7.47 -4.85 -16.56
CA GLU A 87 7.67 -6.30 -16.73
C GLU A 87 8.88 -6.83 -15.93
N ASN A 88 9.50 -5.99 -15.08
CA ASN A 88 10.62 -6.41 -14.23
C ASN A 88 10.73 -5.58 -12.95
N GLN A 89 11.42 -6.15 -11.96
CA GLN A 89 11.62 -5.57 -10.63
C GLN A 89 12.24 -4.16 -10.68
N ALA A 90 13.27 -3.96 -11.50
CA ALA A 90 14.00 -2.69 -11.57
C ALA A 90 13.11 -1.54 -12.07
N THR A 91 12.22 -1.81 -13.03
CA THR A 91 11.27 -0.82 -13.54
C THR A 91 10.27 -0.42 -12.46
N VAL A 92 9.74 -1.39 -11.70
CA VAL A 92 8.86 -1.11 -10.57
C VAL A 92 9.58 -0.30 -9.48
N GLU A 93 10.81 -0.67 -9.14
CA GLU A 93 11.63 0.09 -8.19
C GLU A 93 11.84 1.53 -8.64
N ASN A 94 12.10 1.77 -9.93
CA ASN A 94 12.25 3.11 -10.50
C ASN A 94 10.93 3.89 -10.45
N ILE A 95 9.80 3.27 -10.82
CA ILE A 95 8.47 3.89 -10.72
C ILE A 95 8.17 4.29 -9.28
N LEU A 96 8.63 3.52 -8.29
CA LEU A 96 8.36 3.72 -6.87
C LEU A 96 9.49 4.43 -6.10
N ALA A 97 10.56 4.84 -6.78
CA ALA A 97 11.76 5.38 -6.13
C ALA A 97 11.49 6.73 -5.43
N ASP A 98 10.74 7.61 -6.07
CA ASP A 98 10.33 8.89 -5.50
C ASP A 98 8.85 8.87 -5.16
N ILE A 99 8.55 8.93 -3.86
CA ILE A 99 7.19 9.05 -3.31
C ILE A 99 7.01 10.35 -2.51
N SER A 100 7.95 11.30 -2.60
CA SER A 100 7.95 12.52 -1.80
C SER A 100 6.70 13.39 -2.03
N GLY A 101 6.11 13.32 -3.22
CA GLY A 101 4.87 14.01 -3.58
C GLY A 101 3.57 13.36 -3.07
N VAL A 102 3.65 12.18 -2.44
CA VAL A 102 2.45 11.47 -1.94
C VAL A 102 1.81 12.27 -0.81
N LYS A 103 0.48 12.40 -0.87
CA LYS A 103 -0.34 12.95 0.21
C LYS A 103 -0.95 11.81 1.02
N VAL A 104 -0.59 11.71 2.30
CA VAL A 104 -0.95 10.57 3.16
C VAL A 104 -2.45 10.49 3.38
N ILE A 105 -3.07 11.59 3.82
CA ILE A 105 -4.50 11.59 4.17
C ILE A 105 -5.39 11.20 2.98
N PRO A 106 -5.23 11.75 1.76
CA PRO A 106 -6.02 11.32 0.61
C PRO A 106 -5.86 9.85 0.25
N VAL A 107 -4.64 9.30 0.33
CA VAL A 107 -4.39 7.89 0.02
C VAL A 107 -5.03 6.98 1.06
N LEU A 108 -4.82 7.26 2.34
CA LEU A 108 -5.44 6.50 3.43
C LEU A 108 -6.97 6.56 3.38
N HIS A 109 -7.54 7.74 3.14
CA HIS A 109 -8.99 7.89 3.02
C HIS A 109 -9.53 7.05 1.85
N GLY A 110 -8.90 7.11 0.68
CA GLY A 110 -9.29 6.29 -0.47
C GLY A 110 -9.29 4.78 -0.18
N MET A 111 -8.24 4.29 0.49
CA MET A 111 -8.09 2.89 0.86
C MET A 111 -9.11 2.42 1.92
N LEU A 112 -9.36 3.25 2.93
CA LEU A 112 -10.29 2.88 4.00
C LEU A 112 -11.75 2.97 3.54
N SER A 113 -12.09 3.96 2.69
CA SER A 113 -13.41 4.09 2.11
C SER A 113 -13.75 2.95 1.14
N SER A 114 -12.80 2.48 0.32
CA SER A 114 -13.04 1.33 -0.57
C SER A 114 -13.28 0.04 0.22
N ALA A 115 -12.58 -0.16 1.34
CA ALA A 115 -12.80 -1.31 2.22
C ALA A 115 -14.23 -1.36 2.78
N HIS A 116 -14.81 -0.20 3.14
CA HIS A 116 -16.20 -0.14 3.59
C HIS A 116 -17.20 -0.58 2.51
N HIS A 117 -16.95 -0.25 1.23
CA HIS A 117 -17.83 -0.67 0.13
C HIS A 117 -17.80 -2.18 -0.13
N HIS A 118 -16.64 -2.84 -0.01
CA HIS A 118 -16.55 -4.30 -0.17
C HIS A 118 -17.31 -5.06 0.93
N HIS A 119 -17.36 -4.54 2.16
CA HIS A 119 -18.10 -5.20 3.24
C HIS A 119 -19.63 -5.13 3.04
N HIS A 120 -20.15 -4.07 2.42
CA HIS A 120 -21.57 -3.97 2.04
C HIS A 120 -21.94 -4.83 0.81
N ALA A 121 -21.02 -5.01 -0.15
CA ALA A 121 -21.28 -5.85 -1.32
C ALA A 121 -21.38 -7.35 -0.96
N SER A 122 -20.56 -7.83 -0.02
CA SER A 122 -20.59 -9.24 0.43
C SER A 122 -21.85 -9.59 1.22
N THR A 123 -22.48 -8.61 1.88
CA THR A 123 -23.74 -8.80 2.64
C THR A 123 -24.98 -8.70 1.75
N ALA A 124 -24.91 -7.99 0.62
CA ALA A 124 -25.98 -7.92 -0.36
C ALA A 124 -26.08 -9.18 -1.26
N PHE A 125 -24.98 -9.90 -1.47
CA PHE A 125 -24.95 -11.14 -2.28
C PHE A 125 -25.25 -12.42 -1.48
N SER A 126 -25.52 -12.29 -0.17
CA SER A 126 -25.92 -13.40 0.72
C SER A 126 -27.41 -13.40 1.06
N ARG A 127 -28.27 -12.82 0.21
CA ARG A 127 -29.74 -12.88 0.31
C ARG A 127 -30.39 -13.34 -0.98
#